data_AF-A0A534TSP8-F1
#
_entry.id   AF-A0A534TSP8-F1
#
_cell.length_a   1.000
_cell.length_b   1.000
_cell.length_c   1.000
_cell.angle_alpha   90.00
_cell.angle_beta   90.00
_cell.angle_gamma   90.00
#
_symmetry.space_group_name_H-M   'P 1'
#
loop_
_entity.id
_entity.type
_entity.pdbx_description
1 polymer ?
#
loop_
_entity_poly.entity_id
_entity_poly.type
_entity_poly.pdbx_seq_one_letter_code
_entity_poly.pdbx_strand_id
1 'polypeptide(L)'
;MRNATSASHDCATARRRDRIASRHGGRVPSDPPRRTPWRRRRNHPRPRWKRLRADDAASPDPGGHCDCSRGLPMARNESGFTLIEVLVVTVLIGVLAGIAIVHYTDMKARGLDSQVASVVRNVATGEEAYFASRLRYVGALDALDGIVTGGVAVTVASGNSGDLGSSFRVHGSVGGAMHAYEWVSDPAPGEPHLIEQ
;
A
#
# COMPACT_ATOMS: atom_id res chain seq x y z
N MET A 1 -60.90 -30.16 79.97
CA MET A 1 -59.66 -30.94 79.86
C MET A 1 -58.57 -30.03 79.30
N ARG A 2 -57.53 -29.81 80.09
CA ARG A 2 -56.24 -29.15 79.76
C ARG A 2 -55.47 -30.15 78.86
N ASN A 3 -54.48 -29.85 78.01
CA ASN A 3 -53.50 -28.78 77.95
C ASN A 3 -52.80 -28.93 76.58
N ALA A 4 -52.44 -27.84 75.90
CA ALA A 4 -51.45 -27.85 74.82
C ALA A 4 -50.30 -26.93 75.24
N THR A 5 -49.12 -27.53 75.36
CA THR A 5 -47.77 -26.96 75.59
C THR A 5 -46.91 -27.69 74.55
N SER A 6 -46.02 -27.11 73.76
CA SER A 6 -45.04 -26.03 73.94
C SER A 6 -44.66 -25.49 72.53
N ALA A 7 -44.63 -24.18 72.26
CA ALA A 7 -43.47 -23.30 72.39
C ALA A 7 -42.17 -23.82 71.73
N SER A 8 -41.70 -23.18 70.65
CA SER A 8 -40.53 -22.27 70.70
C SER A 8 -40.04 -21.85 69.29
N HIS A 9 -39.83 -20.53 69.18
CA HIS A 9 -38.79 -19.77 68.44
C HIS A 9 -38.51 -20.14 66.96
N ASP A 10 -38.62 -19.22 65.99
CA ASP A 10 -37.67 -18.11 65.87
C ASP A 10 -38.22 -16.84 65.21
N CYS A 11 -37.75 -15.74 65.78
CA CYS A 11 -38.01 -14.35 65.43
C CYS A 11 -36.68 -13.74 64.99
N ALA A 12 -36.55 -13.32 63.73
CA ALA A 12 -35.52 -12.37 63.32
C ALA A 12 -35.87 -11.71 61.97
N THR A 13 -36.88 -10.85 62.00
CA THR A 13 -37.14 -9.86 60.94
C THR A 13 -36.35 -8.60 61.27
N ALA A 14 -35.14 -8.45 60.75
CA ALA A 14 -34.36 -7.22 60.89
C ALA A 14 -34.09 -6.60 59.51
N ARG A 15 -34.95 -5.64 59.18
CA ARG A 15 -34.79 -4.69 58.08
C ARG A 15 -33.48 -3.90 58.25
N ARG A 16 -32.60 -3.95 57.27
CA ARG A 16 -31.67 -2.83 57.02
C ARG A 16 -32.06 -2.15 55.72
N ARG A 17 -32.49 -0.91 55.90
CA ARG A 17 -32.79 0.08 54.87
C ARG A 17 -31.46 0.52 54.25
N ASP A 18 -31.18 0.09 53.03
CA ASP A 18 -30.10 0.71 52.27
C ASP A 18 -30.62 2.02 51.67
N ARG A 19 -30.06 3.09 52.22
CA ARG A 19 -30.36 4.48 51.93
C ARG A 19 -29.74 4.85 50.58
N ILE A 20 -30.59 5.47 49.78
CA ILE A 20 -30.27 6.34 48.65
C ILE A 20 -29.13 7.32 49.01
N ALA A 21 -28.05 7.27 48.25
CA ALA A 21 -27.13 8.38 48.02
C ALA A 21 -26.72 8.29 46.53
N SER A 22 -27.48 8.92 45.63
CA SER A 22 -27.24 10.28 45.14
C SER A 22 -25.84 10.50 44.57
N ARG A 23 -25.80 10.57 43.23
CA ARG A 23 -25.01 11.52 42.45
C ARG A 23 -23.50 11.51 42.68
N HIS A 24 -22.78 10.84 41.79
CA HIS A 24 -21.66 11.49 41.11
C HIS A 24 -21.63 11.02 39.65
N GLY A 25 -22.08 11.90 38.77
CA GLY A 25 -21.85 11.77 37.34
C GLY A 25 -20.35 11.87 37.09
N GLY A 26 -19.73 10.76 36.70
CA GLY A 26 -18.40 10.76 36.12
C GLY A 26 -18.49 11.41 34.74
N ARG A 27 -18.08 12.68 34.65
CA ARG A 27 -17.70 13.26 33.37
C ARG A 27 -16.56 12.43 32.82
N VAL A 28 -16.78 11.77 31.69
CA VAL A 28 -15.70 11.33 30.82
C VAL A 28 -14.92 12.59 30.45
N PRO A 29 -13.61 12.69 30.72
CA PRO A 29 -12.81 13.75 30.14
C PRO A 29 -12.88 13.60 28.62
N SER A 30 -13.56 14.51 27.95
CA SER A 30 -13.37 14.73 26.52
C SER A 30 -11.98 15.35 26.34
N ASP A 31 -10.95 14.50 26.35
CA ASP A 31 -9.63 14.90 25.91
C ASP A 31 -9.73 15.22 24.40
N PRO A 32 -9.50 16.46 23.97
CA PRO A 32 -9.36 16.73 22.55
C PRO A 32 -8.11 15.98 22.05
N PRO A 33 -8.11 15.42 20.83
CA PRO A 33 -6.91 14.83 20.28
C PRO A 33 -5.80 15.88 20.31
N ARG A 34 -4.72 15.58 21.05
CA ARG A 34 -3.51 16.38 21.05
C ARG A 34 -3.12 16.59 19.59
N ARG A 35 -3.22 17.84 19.13
CA ARG A 35 -2.69 18.28 17.84
C ARG A 35 -1.26 17.76 17.75
N THR A 36 -1.04 16.80 16.86
CA THR A 36 0.30 16.39 16.50
C THR A 36 0.99 17.60 15.87
N PRO A 37 2.12 18.11 16.40
CA PRO A 37 2.94 19.04 15.66
C PRO A 37 3.92 18.22 14.81
N TRP A 38 3.43 17.35 13.93
CA TRP A 38 4.25 16.87 12.81
C TRP A 38 4.24 17.91 11.68
N ARG A 39 4.38 19.19 12.06
CA ARG A 39 4.82 20.25 11.16
C ARG A 39 6.33 20.39 11.26
N ARG A 40 7.06 19.29 11.05
CA ARG A 40 8.45 19.40 10.59
C ARG A 40 8.38 19.88 9.15
N ARG A 41 8.46 21.21 8.99
CA ARG A 41 8.93 21.82 7.74
C ARG A 41 10.17 21.03 7.31
N ARG A 42 10.08 20.28 6.23
CA ARG A 42 11.27 19.94 5.45
C ARG A 42 11.75 21.23 4.82
N ASN A 43 12.51 22.02 5.58
CA ASN A 43 13.50 22.90 4.96
C ASN A 43 14.59 21.97 4.42
N HIS A 44 14.35 21.33 3.27
CA HIS A 44 15.45 20.92 2.45
C HIS A 44 16.12 22.21 1.97
N PRO A 45 17.40 22.47 2.30
CA PRO A 45 18.13 23.50 1.60
C PRO A 45 18.04 23.15 0.11
N ARG A 46 17.44 24.04 -0.69
CA ARG A 46 17.43 23.87 -2.15
C ARG A 46 18.88 23.67 -2.58
N PRO A 47 19.19 22.63 -3.37
CA PRO A 47 20.56 22.39 -3.78
C PRO A 47 21.09 23.62 -4.53
N ARG A 48 22.30 24.04 -4.14
CA ARG A 48 22.96 25.33 -4.46
C ARG A 48 23.03 25.65 -5.96
N TRP A 49 22.86 24.66 -6.84
CA TRP A 49 22.90 24.84 -8.29
C TRP A 49 21.62 25.47 -8.89
N LYS A 50 20.51 25.56 -8.15
CA LYS A 50 19.26 26.25 -8.60
C LYS A 50 19.19 27.73 -8.17
N ARG A 51 20.32 28.44 -8.10
CA ARG A 51 20.34 29.86 -7.73
C ARG A 51 21.28 30.69 -8.60
N LEU A 52 21.20 30.51 -9.93
CA LEU A 52 21.70 31.47 -10.90
C LEU A 52 20.82 31.39 -12.15
N ARG A 53 19.83 32.28 -12.23
CA ARG A 53 19.41 32.98 -13.46
C ARG A 53 18.16 33.80 -13.17
N ALA A 54 18.16 35.00 -13.73
CA ALA A 54 17.19 36.08 -13.62
C ALA A 54 17.50 37.04 -12.48
N ASP A 55 18.49 37.92 -12.71
CA ASP A 55 18.52 39.33 -12.31
C ASP A 55 19.88 39.89 -12.80
N ASP A 56 19.98 40.21 -14.09
CA ASP A 56 21.06 41.06 -14.65
C ASP A 56 20.55 41.66 -15.98
N ALA A 57 19.57 42.54 -15.86
CA ALA A 57 19.17 43.45 -16.93
C ALA A 57 19.67 44.86 -16.58
N ALA A 58 20.95 45.12 -16.85
CA ALA A 58 21.50 46.47 -16.96
C ALA A 58 22.84 46.43 -17.72
N SER A 59 22.82 46.87 -18.97
CA SER A 59 23.99 47.44 -19.65
C SER A 59 23.67 48.90 -19.94
N PRO A 60 24.64 49.80 -19.74
CA PRO A 60 25.37 50.25 -20.93
C PRO A 60 26.87 50.45 -20.66
N ASP A 61 27.72 49.96 -21.55
CA ASP A 61 29.04 50.54 -21.76
C ASP A 61 29.40 50.50 -23.26
N PRO A 62 29.64 51.66 -23.90
CA PRO A 62 30.24 51.75 -25.21
C PRO A 62 31.75 52.01 -25.05
N GLY A 63 32.53 50.94 -24.93
CA GLY A 63 33.98 51.01 -24.77
C GLY A 63 34.68 49.97 -25.63
N GLY A 64 35.23 50.40 -26.76
CA GLY A 64 35.95 49.54 -27.69
C GLY A 64 37.25 49.00 -27.09
N HIS A 65 37.39 47.67 -27.14
CA HIS A 65 38.68 47.00 -27.09
C HIS A 65 38.68 45.90 -28.15
N CYS A 66 39.42 46.13 -29.23
CA CYS A 66 39.81 45.08 -30.16
C CYS A 66 40.95 44.31 -29.48
N ASP A 67 40.65 43.33 -28.62
CA ASP A 67 41.70 42.42 -28.16
C ASP A 67 41.90 41.30 -29.18
N CYS A 68 42.78 41.59 -30.13
CA CYS A 68 43.31 40.64 -31.10
C CYS A 68 44.51 39.91 -30.48
N SER A 69 44.33 39.10 -29.43
CA SER A 69 45.49 38.43 -28.80
C SER A 69 45.22 37.01 -28.33
N ARG A 70 45.68 36.07 -29.18
CA ARG A 70 46.15 34.72 -28.82
C ARG A 70 45.07 33.67 -28.55
N GLY A 71 44.37 33.31 -29.62
CA GLY A 71 43.99 31.91 -29.82
C GLY A 71 45.27 31.06 -29.95
N LEU A 72 45.78 30.55 -28.82
CA LEU A 72 46.67 29.39 -28.86
C LEU A 72 45.85 28.27 -29.52
N PRO A 73 46.34 27.62 -30.59
CA PRO A 73 45.63 26.49 -31.17
C PRO A 73 45.55 25.42 -30.09
N MET A 74 44.34 25.19 -29.54
CA MET A 74 44.07 23.96 -28.80
C MET A 74 44.33 22.83 -29.80
N ALA A 75 45.48 22.18 -29.65
CA ALA A 75 45.81 20.96 -30.36
C ALA A 75 44.64 20.00 -30.13
N ARG A 76 43.81 19.83 -31.15
CA ARG A 76 42.70 18.89 -31.10
C ARG A 76 43.37 17.54 -31.13
N ASN A 77 43.45 16.90 -29.97
CA ASN A 77 43.97 15.55 -29.85
C ASN A 77 42.98 14.62 -30.56
N GLU A 78 43.15 14.49 -31.88
CA GLU A 78 42.41 13.58 -32.73
C GLU A 78 42.87 12.14 -32.45
N SER A 79 42.46 11.65 -31.29
CA SER A 79 42.59 10.25 -30.89
C SER A 79 41.60 9.43 -31.71
N GLY A 80 42.12 8.65 -32.66
CA GLY A 80 41.34 7.63 -33.36
C GLY A 80 40.97 6.50 -32.42
N PHE A 81 39.68 6.15 -32.38
CA PHE A 81 39.17 5.00 -31.65
C PHE A 81 39.68 3.74 -32.34
N THR A 82 40.37 2.85 -31.62
CA THR A 82 40.91 1.66 -32.26
C THR A 82 39.78 0.66 -32.52
N LEU A 83 39.80 -0.03 -33.67
CA LEU A 83 38.76 -1.03 -33.97
C LEU A 83 38.78 -2.18 -32.95
N ILE A 84 39.95 -2.47 -32.38
CA ILE A 84 40.11 -3.44 -31.30
C ILE A 84 39.45 -2.99 -29.98
N GLU A 85 39.40 -1.68 -29.73
CA GLU A 85 38.73 -1.10 -28.56
C GLU A 85 37.21 -1.22 -28.67
N VAL A 86 36.64 -1.11 -29.88
CA VAL A 86 35.20 -1.41 -30.07
C VAL A 86 34.97 -2.92 -29.94
N LEU A 87 35.86 -3.72 -30.51
CA LEU A 87 35.70 -5.17 -30.61
C LEU A 87 35.64 -5.83 -29.23
N VAL A 88 36.60 -5.54 -28.35
CA VAL A 88 36.61 -6.15 -27.02
C VAL A 88 35.41 -5.72 -26.17
N VAL A 89 34.99 -4.45 -26.29
CA VAL A 89 33.84 -3.93 -25.55
C VAL A 89 32.55 -4.62 -25.98
N THR A 90 32.34 -4.77 -27.29
CA THR A 90 31.14 -5.43 -27.83
C THR A 90 31.06 -6.92 -27.44
N VAL A 91 32.20 -7.61 -27.35
CA VAL A 91 32.25 -8.98 -26.84
C VAL A 91 31.88 -9.04 -25.35
N LEU A 92 32.43 -8.14 -24.53
CA LEU A 92 32.13 -8.13 -23.10
C LEU A 92 30.67 -7.76 -22.80
N ILE A 93 30.11 -6.73 -23.45
CA ILE A 93 28.67 -6.41 -23.31
C ILE A 93 27.79 -7.53 -23.86
N GLY A 94 28.25 -8.27 -24.89
CA GLY A 94 27.55 -9.43 -25.42
C GLY A 94 27.43 -10.57 -24.40
N VAL A 95 28.52 -10.88 -23.69
CA VAL A 95 28.50 -11.91 -22.63
C VAL A 95 27.60 -11.47 -21.47
N LEU A 96 27.70 -10.21 -21.02
CA LEU A 96 26.87 -9.68 -19.94
C LEU A 96 25.38 -9.66 -20.30
N ALA A 97 25.05 -9.22 -21.52
CA ALA A 97 23.66 -9.19 -22.00
C ALA A 97 23.08 -10.61 -22.15
N GLY A 98 23.88 -11.58 -22.61
CA GLY A 98 23.46 -12.97 -22.75
C GLY A 98 22.96 -13.58 -21.45
N ILE A 99 23.68 -13.38 -20.35
CA ILE A 99 23.27 -13.87 -19.02
C ILE A 99 22.02 -13.12 -18.53
N ALA A 100 21.98 -11.79 -18.73
CA ALA A 100 20.87 -10.97 -18.26
C ALA A 100 19.53 -11.33 -18.92
N ILE A 101 19.52 -11.66 -20.21
CA ILE A 101 18.29 -12.00 -20.94
C ILE A 101 17.63 -13.26 -20.37
N VAL A 102 18.42 -14.30 -20.08
CA VAL A 102 17.89 -15.58 -19.60
C VAL A 102 17.23 -15.44 -18.22
N HIS A 103 17.75 -14.57 -17.35
CA HIS A 103 17.19 -14.37 -16.00
C HIS A 103 16.08 -13.31 -15.94
N TYR A 104 16.01 -12.40 -16.91
CA TYR A 104 15.04 -11.31 -16.90
C TYR A 104 13.59 -11.79 -16.98
N THR A 105 13.32 -12.86 -17.74
CA THR A 105 11.96 -13.40 -17.90
C THR A 105 11.39 -13.89 -16.58
N ASP A 106 12.19 -14.61 -15.79
CA ASP A 106 11.77 -15.17 -14.51
C ASP A 106 11.59 -14.07 -13.45
N MET A 107 12.48 -13.08 -13.44
CA MET A 107 12.37 -11.93 -12.54
C MET A 107 11.09 -11.13 -12.83
N LYS A 108 10.77 -10.93 -14.10
CA LYS A 108 9.54 -10.25 -14.52
C LYS A 108 8.31 -11.05 -14.10
N ALA A 109 8.30 -12.36 -14.34
CA ALA A 109 7.17 -13.22 -14.00
C ALA A 109 6.87 -13.23 -12.50
N ARG A 110 7.91 -13.32 -11.65
CA ARG A 110 7.75 -13.21 -10.17
C ARG A 110 7.22 -11.84 -9.72
N GLY A 111 7.61 -10.77 -10.42
CA GLY A 111 7.06 -9.44 -10.20
C GLY A 111 5.55 -9.39 -10.49
N LEU A 112 5.14 -10.02 -11.60
CA LEU A 112 3.73 -10.15 -11.97
C LEU A 112 2.96 -11.03 -10.96
N ASP A 113 3.51 -12.13 -10.49
CA ASP A 113 2.86 -12.96 -9.45
C ASP A 113 2.53 -12.14 -8.20
N SER A 114 3.50 -11.37 -7.71
CA SER A 114 3.31 -10.50 -6.55
C SER A 114 2.25 -9.41 -6.79
N GLN A 115 2.15 -8.93 -8.03
CA GLN A 115 1.13 -7.96 -8.44
C GLN A 115 -0.26 -8.60 -8.43
N VAL A 116 -0.42 -9.78 -9.02
CA VAL A 116 -1.71 -10.50 -9.05
C VAL A 116 -2.17 -10.81 -7.64
N ALA A 117 -1.30 -11.37 -6.79
CA ALA A 117 -1.63 -11.66 -5.40
C ALA A 117 -2.05 -10.40 -4.62
N SER A 118 -1.42 -9.25 -4.87
CA SER A 118 -1.80 -7.98 -4.26
C SER A 118 -3.15 -7.46 -4.76
N VAL A 119 -3.43 -7.56 -6.06
CA VAL A 119 -4.70 -7.11 -6.65
C VAL A 119 -5.85 -7.96 -6.13
N VAL A 120 -5.70 -9.28 -6.11
CA VAL A 120 -6.70 -10.22 -5.60
C VAL A 120 -7.06 -9.92 -4.14
N ARG A 121 -6.06 -9.65 -3.28
CA ARG A 121 -6.29 -9.23 -1.87
C ARG A 121 -6.99 -7.88 -1.76
N ASN A 122 -6.65 -6.93 -2.63
CA ASN A 122 -7.27 -5.62 -2.64
C ASN A 122 -8.76 -5.71 -3.02
N VAL A 123 -9.07 -6.52 -4.04
CA VAL A 123 -10.46 -6.81 -4.45
C VAL A 123 -11.22 -7.47 -3.32
N ALA A 124 -10.64 -8.48 -2.65
CA ALA A 124 -11.25 -9.12 -1.49
C ALA A 124 -11.56 -8.11 -0.37
N THR A 125 -10.65 -7.17 -0.10
CA THR A 125 -10.89 -6.09 0.87
C THR A 125 -12.03 -5.17 0.43
N GLY A 126 -12.12 -4.89 -0.88
CA GLY A 126 -13.23 -4.15 -1.48
C GLY A 126 -14.57 -4.85 -1.32
N GLU A 127 -14.62 -6.17 -1.51
CA GLU A 127 -15.82 -6.99 -1.33
C GLU A 127 -16.33 -6.93 0.11
N GLU A 128 -15.44 -7.04 1.11
CA GLU A 128 -15.79 -6.88 2.52
C GLU A 128 -16.34 -5.48 2.82
N ALA A 129 -15.73 -4.44 2.25
CA ALA A 129 -16.21 -3.06 2.39
C ALA A 129 -17.58 -2.86 1.73
N TYR A 130 -17.81 -3.48 0.57
CA TYR A 130 -19.09 -3.45 -0.13
C TYR A 130 -20.17 -4.18 0.70
N PHE A 131 -19.86 -5.35 1.26
CA PHE A 131 -20.75 -6.11 2.12
C PHE A 131 -21.18 -5.33 3.36
N ALA A 132 -20.25 -4.61 4.01
CA ALA A 132 -20.57 -3.77 5.17
C ALA A 132 -21.67 -2.73 4.91
N SER A 133 -21.84 -2.29 3.66
CA SER A 133 -22.85 -1.30 3.25
C SER A 133 -24.13 -1.90 2.67
N ARG A 134 -24.04 -3.07 2.03
CA ARG A 134 -25.11 -3.63 1.18
C ARG A 134 -25.57 -5.03 1.58
N LEU A 135 -24.93 -5.62 2.59
CA LEU A 135 -25.21 -6.96 3.13
C LEU A 135 -25.20 -8.08 2.07
N ARG A 136 -24.43 -7.88 1.00
CA ARG A 136 -24.20 -8.83 -0.08
C ARG A 136 -22.89 -8.50 -0.79
N TYR A 137 -22.24 -9.52 -1.36
CA TYR A 137 -21.11 -9.37 -2.27
C TYR A 137 -21.58 -9.10 -3.70
N VAL A 138 -20.64 -8.79 -4.60
CA VAL A 138 -20.93 -8.45 -5.98
C VAL A 138 -19.96 -9.12 -6.95
N GLY A 139 -20.46 -9.62 -8.08
CA GLY A 139 -19.58 -10.22 -9.11
C GLY A 139 -18.94 -9.18 -10.03
N ALA A 140 -19.48 -7.96 -10.02
CA ALA A 140 -19.09 -6.88 -10.92
C ALA A 140 -18.07 -5.97 -10.24
N LEU A 141 -16.84 -5.93 -10.78
CA LEU A 141 -15.72 -5.17 -10.22
C LEU A 141 -15.94 -3.66 -10.22
N ASP A 142 -16.79 -3.13 -11.10
CA ASP A 142 -17.13 -1.72 -11.20
C ASP A 142 -18.00 -1.20 -10.04
N ALA A 143 -18.66 -2.12 -9.32
CA ALA A 143 -19.43 -1.80 -8.12
C ALA A 143 -18.54 -1.59 -6.89
N LEU A 144 -17.27 -2.01 -6.95
CA LEU A 144 -16.26 -1.88 -5.90
C LEU A 144 -15.55 -0.54 -6.06
N ASP A 145 -15.61 0.30 -5.02
CA ASP A 145 -14.98 1.63 -5.08
C ASP A 145 -13.46 1.56 -4.90
N GLY A 146 -12.74 2.37 -5.66
CA GLY A 146 -11.28 2.53 -5.53
C GLY A 146 -10.42 1.34 -5.97
N ILE A 147 -10.99 0.33 -6.63
CA ILE A 147 -10.21 -0.83 -7.12
C ILE A 147 -9.48 -0.47 -8.42
N VAL A 148 -8.17 -0.70 -8.42
CA VAL A 148 -7.30 -0.58 -9.60
C VAL A 148 -6.60 -1.91 -9.82
N THR A 149 -6.84 -2.56 -10.96
CA THR A 149 -6.29 -3.88 -11.27
C THR A 149 -4.94 -3.84 -11.97
N GLY A 150 -4.52 -2.68 -12.50
CA GLY A 150 -3.17 -2.50 -13.05
C GLY A 150 -2.82 -3.41 -14.23
N GLY A 151 -3.81 -3.91 -14.98
CA GLY A 151 -3.61 -4.85 -16.10
C GLY A 151 -3.77 -6.33 -15.73
N VAL A 152 -4.05 -6.65 -14.46
CA VAL A 152 -4.46 -7.98 -14.03
C VAL A 152 -5.91 -8.22 -14.45
N ALA A 153 -6.17 -9.35 -15.12
CA ALA A 153 -7.51 -9.82 -15.38
C ALA A 153 -8.09 -10.40 -14.10
N VAL A 154 -9.20 -9.83 -13.62
CA VAL A 154 -9.85 -10.25 -12.38
C VAL A 154 -11.28 -10.66 -12.69
N THR A 155 -11.72 -11.75 -12.06
CA THR A 155 -13.12 -12.21 -12.09
C THR A 155 -13.57 -12.51 -10.67
N VAL A 156 -14.81 -12.15 -10.34
CA VAL A 156 -15.41 -12.40 -9.03
C VAL A 156 -16.62 -13.32 -9.23
N ALA A 157 -16.69 -14.40 -8.45
CA ALA A 157 -17.75 -15.39 -8.47
C ALA A 157 -18.21 -15.70 -7.03
N SER A 158 -19.25 -16.51 -6.87
CA SER A 158 -19.62 -17.01 -5.55
C SER A 158 -18.54 -17.91 -4.96
N GLY A 159 -18.41 -17.88 -3.64
CA GLY A 159 -17.51 -18.74 -2.89
C GLY A 159 -18.06 -20.17 -2.75
N ASN A 160 -17.52 -20.93 -1.80
CA ASN A 160 -17.86 -22.35 -1.62
C ASN A 160 -19.32 -22.58 -1.19
N SER A 161 -19.93 -21.57 -0.54
CA SER A 161 -21.33 -21.56 -0.12
C SER A 161 -22.32 -21.34 -1.28
N GLY A 162 -21.85 -21.10 -2.51
CA GLY A 162 -22.65 -21.12 -3.73
C GLY A 162 -23.30 -19.79 -4.13
N ASP A 163 -23.46 -18.84 -3.20
CA ASP A 163 -24.15 -17.57 -3.45
C ASP A 163 -23.34 -16.34 -2.98
N LEU A 164 -23.41 -15.25 -3.74
CA LEU A 164 -22.82 -13.94 -3.37
C LEU A 164 -23.50 -13.26 -2.17
N GLY A 165 -24.53 -13.88 -1.59
CA GLY A 165 -25.12 -13.43 -0.32
C GLY A 165 -24.28 -13.83 0.90
N SER A 166 -23.48 -14.88 0.80
CA SER A 166 -22.77 -15.50 1.92
C SER A 166 -21.26 -15.59 1.70
N SER A 167 -20.81 -15.78 0.46
CA SER A 167 -19.38 -15.85 0.16
C SER A 167 -19.02 -15.46 -1.26
N PHE A 168 -17.74 -15.15 -1.47
CA PHE A 168 -17.20 -14.77 -2.75
C PHE A 168 -15.84 -15.42 -2.99
N ARG A 169 -15.48 -15.45 -4.28
CA ARG A 169 -14.21 -15.96 -4.79
C ARG A 169 -13.69 -14.97 -5.82
N VAL A 170 -12.42 -14.60 -5.71
CA VAL A 170 -11.74 -13.68 -6.64
C VAL A 170 -10.63 -14.45 -7.33
N HIS A 171 -10.72 -14.60 -8.65
CA HIS A 171 -9.64 -15.16 -9.46
C HIS A 171 -8.92 -14.04 -10.21
N GLY A 172 -7.61 -13.97 -10.08
CA GLY A 172 -6.74 -13.03 -10.77
C GLY A 172 -5.67 -13.75 -11.58
N SER A 173 -5.45 -13.29 -12.81
CA SER A 173 -4.36 -13.76 -13.66
C SER A 173 -3.84 -12.65 -14.59
N VAL A 174 -2.60 -12.78 -15.03
CA VAL A 174 -2.00 -11.87 -16.01
C VAL A 174 -1.05 -12.66 -16.91
N GLY A 175 -1.03 -12.30 -18.21
CA GLY A 175 -0.11 -12.94 -19.16
C GLY A 175 1.34 -12.72 -18.76
N GLY A 176 2.10 -13.81 -18.62
CA GLY A 176 3.51 -13.79 -18.24
C GLY A 176 3.78 -13.83 -16.73
N ALA A 177 2.76 -13.90 -15.88
CA ALA A 177 2.90 -14.43 -14.52
C ALA A 177 3.20 -15.93 -14.56
N MET A 178 3.86 -16.45 -13.52
CA MET A 178 4.08 -17.89 -13.36
C MET A 178 2.82 -18.58 -12.86
N HIS A 179 2.04 -17.90 -12.00
CA HIS A 179 0.87 -18.48 -11.34
C HIS A 179 -0.36 -17.58 -11.44
N ALA A 180 -1.54 -18.19 -11.33
CA ALA A 180 -2.77 -17.47 -11.05
C ALA A 180 -3.04 -17.48 -9.54
N TYR A 181 -3.79 -16.50 -9.07
CA TYR A 181 -4.14 -16.42 -7.66
C TYR A 181 -5.65 -16.38 -7.47
N GLU A 182 -6.09 -17.06 -6.43
CA GLU A 182 -7.48 -17.16 -6.06
C GLU A 182 -7.66 -16.79 -4.59
N TRP A 183 -8.60 -15.90 -4.30
CA TRP A 183 -9.05 -15.62 -2.94
C TRP A 183 -10.41 -16.23 -2.73
N VAL A 184 -10.60 -16.99 -1.65
CA VAL A 184 -11.89 -17.54 -1.25
C VAL A 184 -12.26 -16.98 0.13
N SER A 185 -13.44 -16.38 0.28
CA SER A 185 -13.86 -15.81 1.57
C SER A 185 -14.24 -16.90 2.60
N ASP A 186 -14.64 -18.08 2.13
CA ASP A 186 -15.06 -19.25 2.92
C ASP A 186 -14.23 -20.51 2.57
N PRO A 187 -12.91 -20.52 2.82
CA PRO A 187 -12.05 -21.67 2.51
C PRO A 187 -12.41 -22.88 3.39
N ALA A 188 -12.02 -24.07 2.94
CA ALA A 188 -12.19 -25.27 3.76
C ALA A 188 -11.35 -25.16 5.05
N PRO A 189 -11.72 -25.83 6.15
CA PRO A 189 -10.96 -25.78 7.39
C PRO A 189 -9.50 -26.18 7.18
N GLY A 190 -8.57 -25.28 7.49
CA GLY A 190 -7.13 -25.50 7.32
C GLY A 190 -6.55 -25.01 5.99
N GLU A 191 -7.37 -24.57 5.04
CA GLU A 191 -6.89 -23.94 3.80
C GLU A 191 -6.71 -22.43 3.97
N PRO A 192 -5.66 -21.84 3.37
CA PRO A 192 -5.50 -20.40 3.34
C PRO A 192 -6.56 -19.75 2.43
N HIS A 193 -6.95 -18.51 2.74
CA HIS A 193 -7.85 -17.73 1.89
C HIS A 193 -7.26 -17.47 0.50
N LEU A 194 -5.94 -17.26 0.41
CA LEU A 194 -5.24 -17.06 -0.85
C LEU A 194 -4.61 -18.39 -1.30
N ILE A 195 -5.01 -18.85 -2.47
CA ILE A 195 -4.57 -20.09 -3.11
C ILE A 195 -3.83 -19.73 -4.40
N GLU A 196 -2.69 -20.38 -4.61
CA GLU A 196 -1.91 -20.31 -5.84
C GLU A 196 -2.36 -21.44 -6.77
N GLN A 197 -2.69 -21.11 -8.02
CA GLN A 197 -3.24 -22.02 -9.04
C GLN A 197 -2.25 -22.19 -10.20
#